data_AF-A0A382UDT9-F1
#
_entry.id   AF-A0A382UDT9-F1
#
_cell.length_a   1.000
_cell.length_b   1.000
_cell.length_c   1.000
_cell.angle_alpha   90.00
_cell.angle_beta   90.00
_cell.angle_gamma   90.00
#
_symmetry.space_group_name_H-M   'P 1'
#
loop_
_entity.id
_entity.type
_entity.pdbx_description
1 polymer ?
#
loop_
_entity_poly.entity_id
_entity_poly.type
_entity_poly.pdbx_seq_one_letter_code
_entity_poly.pdbx_strand_id
1 'polypeptide(L)'
;MRLYFILFVLMFSFVLSQENPDPPDAVTKVGTSAANWLKIESGVRGISMGGSQVASGSGISGVFYNPASIAFGQSSEVYYSKSYYLAGISHNTLGYVTKLTFSDYIGLYLFYLDSGEMDVTTVISPDGTGEKFSVLDLSVRFLYGKQ
;
A
#
# COMPACT_ATOMS: atom_id res chain seq x y z
N MET A 1 -15.41 -37.57 -7.85
CA MET A 1 -14.57 -37.18 -6.68
C MET A 1 -13.91 -35.81 -6.81
N ARG A 2 -13.23 -35.47 -7.92
CA ARG A 2 -12.55 -34.16 -8.07
C ARG A 2 -13.48 -32.93 -7.93
N LEU A 3 -14.69 -32.97 -8.50
CA LEU A 3 -15.64 -31.84 -8.44
C LEU A 3 -16.17 -31.60 -7.01
N TYR A 4 -16.56 -32.66 -6.30
CA TYR A 4 -17.02 -32.57 -4.91
C TYR A 4 -15.93 -32.07 -3.96
N PHE A 5 -14.68 -32.44 -4.21
CA PHE A 5 -13.55 -31.93 -3.44
C PHE A 5 -13.34 -30.42 -3.65
N ILE A 6 -13.42 -29.94 -4.90
CA ILE A 6 -13.31 -28.50 -5.22
C ILE A 6 -14.47 -27.72 -4.59
N LEU A 7 -15.70 -28.24 -4.67
CA LEU A 7 -16.88 -27.63 -4.05
C LEU A 7 -16.78 -27.60 -2.52
N PHE A 8 -16.23 -28.66 -1.92
CA PHE A 8 -16.00 -28.72 -0.49
C PHE A 8 -14.96 -27.68 -0.04
N VAL A 9 -13.84 -27.53 -0.76
CA VAL A 9 -12.83 -26.51 -0.49
C VAL A 9 -13.41 -25.10 -0.62
N LEU A 10 -14.19 -24.83 -1.69
CA LEU A 10 -14.83 -23.53 -1.88
C LEU A 10 -15.84 -23.20 -0.77
N MET A 11 -16.68 -24.15 -0.36
CA MET A 11 -17.60 -23.92 0.77
C MET A 11 -16.86 -23.72 2.09
N PHE A 12 -15.77 -24.45 2.31
CA PHE A 12 -14.97 -24.31 3.53
C PHE A 12 -14.27 -22.94 3.62
N SER A 13 -13.81 -22.40 2.48
CA SER A 13 -13.26 -21.04 2.42
C SER A 13 -14.29 -19.96 2.75
N PHE A 14 -15.56 -20.13 2.34
CA PHE A 14 -16.64 -19.19 2.69
C PHE A 14 -16.99 -19.22 4.18
N VAL A 15 -16.88 -20.37 4.85
CA VAL A 15 -17.17 -20.51 6.29
C VAL A 15 -16.06 -19.90 7.15
N LEU A 16 -14.82 -19.88 6.67
CA LEU A 16 -13.68 -19.26 7.37
C LEU A 16 -13.55 -17.75 7.12
N SER A 17 -14.27 -17.19 6.15
CA SER A 17 -14.45 -15.74 6.02
C SER A 17 -15.45 -15.25 7.06
N GLN A 18 -15.04 -15.22 8.33
CA GLN A 18 -15.77 -14.44 9.33
C GLN A 18 -15.57 -12.95 9.03
N GLU A 19 -16.67 -12.22 8.94
CA GLU A 19 -16.65 -10.77 9.12
C GLU A 19 -16.11 -10.52 10.54
N ASN A 20 -15.13 -9.62 10.69
CA ASN A 20 -14.65 -9.25 12.02
C ASN A 20 -15.88 -8.83 12.83
N PRO A 21 -16.18 -9.44 13.99
CA PRO A 21 -17.29 -9.01 14.80
C PRO A 21 -16.95 -7.62 15.29
N ASP A 22 -17.51 -6.59 14.66
CA ASP A 22 -17.37 -5.22 15.14
C ASP A 22 -17.94 -5.20 16.55
N PRO A 23 -17.12 -4.92 17.60
CA PRO A 23 -17.63 -4.76 18.94
C PRO A 23 -18.74 -3.70 18.89
N PRO A 24 -19.90 -3.89 19.54
CA PRO A 24 -21.00 -2.93 19.49
C PRO A 24 -20.64 -1.53 20.01
N ASP A 25 -19.50 -1.38 20.70
CA ASP A 25 -18.93 -0.12 21.19
C ASP A 25 -17.59 0.26 20.51
N ALA A 26 -17.26 -0.33 19.36
CA ALA A 26 -16.04 0.03 18.63
C ALA A 26 -16.17 1.42 18.03
N VAL A 27 -15.62 2.41 18.73
CA VAL A 27 -15.38 3.74 18.17
C VAL A 27 -14.32 3.60 17.10
N THR A 28 -14.75 3.36 15.86
CA THR A 28 -13.84 3.25 14.72
C THR A 28 -13.24 4.64 14.50
N LYS A 29 -11.93 4.77 14.69
CA LYS A 29 -11.20 6.05 14.56
C LYS A 29 -11.06 6.51 13.10
N VAL A 30 -11.96 6.09 12.21
CA VAL A 30 -11.87 6.30 10.76
C VAL A 30 -11.76 7.79 10.43
N GLY A 31 -12.53 8.64 11.14
CA GLY A 31 -12.51 10.10 10.97
C GLY A 31 -11.52 10.86 11.87
N THR A 32 -10.87 10.21 12.83
CA THR A 32 -9.95 10.87 13.79
C THR A 32 -8.50 10.41 13.67
N SER A 33 -8.24 9.34 12.90
CA SER A 33 -6.88 8.90 12.56
C SER A 33 -6.22 9.85 11.56
N ALA A 34 -5.01 10.29 11.88
CA ALA A 34 -4.15 10.99 10.94
C ALA A 34 -3.62 10.05 9.85
N ALA A 35 -3.19 10.63 8.72
CA ALA A 35 -2.48 9.93 7.65
C ALA A 35 -3.21 8.70 7.05
N ASN A 36 -4.54 8.80 6.87
CA ASN A 36 -5.34 7.75 6.22
C ASN A 36 -4.84 7.37 4.82
N TRP A 37 -4.14 8.28 4.13
CA TRP A 37 -3.50 8.04 2.84
C TRP A 37 -2.45 6.91 2.87
N LEU A 38 -1.87 6.58 4.03
CA LEU A 38 -0.95 5.43 4.18
C LEU A 38 -1.60 4.09 3.87
N LYS A 39 -2.94 4.02 3.85
CA LYS A 39 -3.72 2.83 3.50
C LYS A 39 -3.87 2.63 1.99
N ILE A 40 -3.60 3.67 1.19
CA ILE A 40 -3.68 3.58 -0.26
C ILE A 40 -2.59 2.62 -0.73
N GLU A 41 -3.01 1.59 -1.45
CA GLU A 41 -2.10 0.54 -1.89
C GLU A 41 -0.98 1.07 -2.77
N SER A 42 0.22 0.53 -2.56
CA SER A 42 1.43 0.89 -3.31
C SER A 42 1.86 -0.24 -4.22
N GLY A 43 2.27 0.13 -5.43
CA GLY A 43 2.84 -0.77 -6.41
C GLY A 43 1.82 -1.39 -7.35
N VAL A 44 2.01 -1.18 -8.66
CA VAL A 44 1.06 -1.62 -9.70
C VAL A 44 0.77 -3.12 -9.61
N ARG A 45 1.78 -3.96 -9.33
CA ARG A 45 1.59 -5.41 -9.14
C ARG A 45 0.69 -5.72 -7.94
N GLY A 46 0.94 -5.06 -6.80
CA GLY A 46 0.16 -5.29 -5.59
C GLY A 46 -1.30 -4.88 -5.75
N ILE A 47 -1.51 -3.68 -6.29
CA ILE A 47 -2.83 -3.13 -6.62
C ILE A 47 -3.57 -4.06 -7.60
N SER A 48 -2.90 -4.51 -8.67
CA SER A 48 -3.53 -5.37 -9.70
C SER A 48 -3.91 -6.76 -9.15
N MET A 49 -3.27 -7.19 -8.06
CA MET A 49 -3.56 -8.45 -7.38
C MET A 49 -4.53 -8.28 -6.19
N GLY A 50 -5.18 -7.11 -6.05
CA GLY A 50 -6.12 -6.84 -4.97
C GLY A 50 -5.46 -6.86 -3.58
N GLY A 51 -4.25 -6.32 -3.47
CA GLY A 51 -3.53 -6.21 -2.19
C GLY A 51 -2.94 -7.51 -1.65
N SER A 52 -2.96 -8.60 -2.43
CA SER A 52 -2.53 -9.94 -1.98
C SER A 52 -1.00 -10.14 -1.88
N GLN A 53 -0.23 -9.10 -1.53
CA GLN A 53 1.23 -9.14 -1.49
C GLN A 53 1.83 -9.48 -0.12
N VAL A 54 1.03 -9.58 0.96
CA VAL A 54 1.54 -9.87 2.31
C VAL A 54 2.34 -11.19 2.33
N ALA A 55 1.88 -12.19 1.57
CA ALA A 55 2.54 -13.49 1.41
C ALA A 55 3.19 -13.70 0.03
N SER A 56 2.65 -13.10 -1.05
CA SER A 56 3.20 -13.29 -2.41
C SER A 56 4.26 -12.27 -2.81
N GLY A 57 4.46 -11.23 -1.99
CA GLY A 57 5.45 -10.18 -2.22
C GLY A 57 6.85 -10.69 -1.93
N SER A 58 7.78 -10.40 -2.83
CA SER A 58 9.20 -10.71 -2.65
C SER A 58 10.04 -9.49 -3.03
N GLY A 59 11.14 -9.29 -2.32
CA GLY A 59 12.05 -8.16 -2.52
C GLY A 59 11.42 -6.82 -2.15
N ILE A 60 11.96 -5.73 -2.72
CA ILE A 60 11.56 -4.36 -2.36
C ILE A 60 10.11 -4.04 -2.74
N SER A 61 9.55 -4.71 -3.76
CA SER A 61 8.18 -4.47 -4.26
C SER A 61 7.08 -4.91 -3.27
N GLY A 62 7.39 -5.83 -2.35
CA GLY A 62 6.46 -6.33 -1.34
C GLY A 62 6.41 -5.51 -0.06
N VAL A 63 7.34 -4.57 0.12
CA VAL A 63 7.58 -3.86 1.40
C VAL A 63 6.39 -3.05 1.87
N PHE A 64 5.57 -2.52 0.96
CA PHE A 64 4.37 -1.80 1.34
C PHE A 64 3.48 -2.64 2.28
N TYR A 65 3.32 -3.91 1.93
CA TYR A 65 2.42 -4.86 2.58
C TYR A 65 3.12 -5.66 3.69
N ASN A 66 4.37 -6.06 3.47
CA ASN A 66 5.15 -6.82 4.44
C ASN A 66 6.65 -6.47 4.32
N PRO A 67 7.25 -5.78 5.31
CA PRO A 67 8.67 -5.41 5.26
C PRO A 67 9.61 -6.63 5.28
N ALA A 68 9.16 -7.80 5.76
CA ALA A 68 9.96 -9.03 5.73
C ALA A 68 10.21 -9.55 4.31
N SER A 69 9.45 -9.08 3.31
CA SER A 69 9.62 -9.43 1.89
C SER A 69 11.05 -9.20 1.37
N ILE A 70 11.78 -8.24 1.94
CA ILE A 70 13.17 -7.94 1.54
C ILE A 70 14.13 -9.11 1.76
N ALA A 71 13.87 -9.98 2.74
CA ALA A 71 14.70 -11.15 3.01
C ALA A 71 14.53 -12.26 1.96
N PHE A 72 13.49 -12.17 1.12
CA PHE A 72 13.19 -13.11 0.04
C PHE A 72 13.67 -12.60 -1.34
N GLY A 73 14.23 -11.39 -1.40
CA GLY A 73 14.91 -10.87 -2.58
C GLY A 73 16.21 -11.62 -2.86
N GLN A 74 16.56 -11.81 -4.13
CA GLN A 74 17.76 -12.58 -4.52
C GLN A 74 19.04 -11.73 -4.53
N SER A 75 18.91 -10.43 -4.74
CA SER A 75 20.04 -9.50 -4.94
C SER A 75 19.64 -8.08 -4.54
N SER A 76 20.52 -7.10 -4.76
CA SER A 76 20.16 -5.70 -4.59
C SER A 76 19.15 -5.26 -5.66
N GLU A 77 18.08 -4.61 -5.24
CA GLU A 77 16.96 -4.23 -6.11
C GLU A 77 16.66 -2.74 -5.96
N VAL A 78 16.39 -2.10 -7.10
CA VAL A 78 15.77 -0.77 -7.16
C VAL A 78 14.35 -0.96 -7.68
N TYR A 79 13.40 -0.25 -7.09
CA TYR A 79 12.01 -0.30 -7.47
C TYR A 79 11.42 1.08 -7.61
N TYR A 80 10.65 1.27 -8.67
CA TYR A 80 9.89 2.48 -8.93
C TYR A 80 8.49 2.10 -9.41
N SER A 81 7.48 2.81 -8.91
CA SER A 81 6.10 2.64 -9.34
C SER A 81 5.38 3.97 -9.26
N LYS A 82 4.55 4.26 -10.26
CA LYS A 82 3.61 5.37 -10.29
C LYS A 82 2.24 4.84 -10.66
N SER A 83 1.24 5.15 -9.85
CA SER A 83 -0.17 4.88 -10.14
C SER A 83 -0.97 6.17 -10.03
N TYR A 84 -1.98 6.31 -10.90
CA TYR A 84 -2.96 7.37 -10.78
C TYR A 84 -4.07 6.93 -9.84
N TYR A 85 -4.43 7.81 -8.93
CA TYR A 85 -5.59 7.69 -8.07
C TYR A 85 -6.72 8.59 -8.59
N LEU A 86 -7.76 8.79 -7.78
CA LEU A 86 -8.91 9.62 -8.13
C LEU A 86 -8.52 11.11 -8.22
N ALA A 87 -9.27 11.88 -9.00
CA ALA A 87 -9.16 13.35 -9.07
C ALA A 87 -7.76 13.89 -9.42
N GLY A 88 -7.00 13.18 -10.27
CA GLY A 88 -5.67 13.64 -10.72
C GLY A 88 -4.54 13.40 -9.72
N ILE A 89 -4.86 12.85 -8.53
CA ILE A 89 -3.89 12.47 -7.51
C ILE A 89 -2.99 11.35 -8.06
N SER A 90 -1.70 11.39 -7.75
CA SER A 90 -0.76 10.31 -8.08
C SER A 90 -0.13 9.71 -6.83
N HIS A 91 -0.02 8.39 -6.82
CA HIS A 91 0.65 7.63 -5.77
C HIS A 91 1.95 7.06 -6.34
N ASN A 92 3.07 7.46 -5.76
CA ASN A 92 4.39 7.22 -6.30
C ASN A 92 5.24 6.49 -5.26
N THR A 93 6.13 5.62 -5.72
CA THR A 93 6.94 4.77 -4.85
C THR A 93 8.32 4.62 -5.44
N LEU A 94 9.32 4.74 -4.57
CA LEU A 94 10.72 4.52 -4.86
C LEU A 94 11.33 3.71 -3.73
N GLY A 95 11.98 2.61 -4.06
CA GLY A 95 12.59 1.73 -3.08
C GLY A 95 13.96 1.25 -3.54
N TYR A 96 14.83 1.00 -2.58
CA TYR A 96 16.11 0.37 -2.78
C TYR A 96 16.37 -0.61 -1.64
N VAL A 97 16.81 -1.81 -1.96
CA VAL A 97 17.31 -2.79 -0.98
C VAL A 97 18.64 -3.31 -1.47
N THR A 98 19.55 -3.56 -0.54
CA THR A 98 20.81 -4.23 -0.81
C THR A 98 21.03 -5.38 0.15
N LYS A 99 21.60 -6.45 -0.39
CA LYS A 99 22.06 -7.60 0.38
C LYS A 99 23.43 -7.27 0.97
N LEU A 100 23.57 -7.33 2.30
CA LEU A 100 24.83 -7.04 3.01
C LEU A 100 25.66 -8.31 3.21
N THR A 101 24.99 -9.40 3.59
CA THR A 101 25.61 -10.71 3.84
C THR A 101 24.78 -11.79 3.15
N PHE A 102 25.10 -13.07 3.33
CA PHE A 102 24.25 -14.15 2.81
C PHE A 102 22.80 -14.10 3.33
N SER A 103 22.58 -13.59 4.55
CA SER A 103 21.28 -13.55 5.22
C SER A 103 20.73 -12.15 5.50
N ASP A 104 21.58 -11.11 5.55
CA ASP A 104 21.19 -9.77 5.99
C ASP A 104 20.91 -8.82 4.81
N TYR A 105 19.84 -8.05 4.95
CA TYR A 105 19.37 -7.07 3.97
C TYR A 105 19.05 -5.75 4.67
N ILE A 106 19.39 -4.64 4.01
CA ILE A 106 18.96 -3.29 4.41
C ILE A 106 18.33 -2.58 3.22
N GLY A 107 17.44 -1.64 3.50
CA GLY A 107 16.83 -0.86 2.43
C GLY A 107 16.17 0.42 2.89
N LEU A 108 15.82 1.20 1.88
CA LEU A 108 15.00 2.40 1.99
C LEU A 108 13.77 2.21 1.12
N TYR A 109 12.61 2.55 1.65
CA TYR A 109 11.36 2.55 0.89
C TYR A 109 10.62 3.84 1.13
N LEU A 110 10.36 4.54 0.05
CA LEU A 110 9.70 5.82 0.03
C LEU A 110 8.44 5.69 -0.81
N PHE A 111 7.35 6.22 -0.30
CA PHE A 111 6.19 6.49 -1.14
C PHE A 111 5.58 7.82 -0.77
N TYR A 112 5.00 8.46 -1.78
CA TYR A 112 4.38 9.75 -1.63
C TYR A 112 3.09 9.84 -2.43
N LEU A 113 2.15 10.60 -1.89
CA LEU A 113 0.92 10.98 -2.56
C LEU A 113 1.05 12.45 -2.98
N ASP A 114 0.89 12.70 -4.27
CA ASP A 114 0.90 14.04 -4.84
C ASP A 114 -0.52 14.36 -5.32
N SER A 115 -1.11 15.43 -4.76
CA SER A 115 -2.47 15.82 -5.11
C SER A 115 -2.61 16.34 -6.53
N GLY A 116 -1.52 16.77 -7.15
CA GLY A 116 -1.56 17.68 -8.29
C GLY A 116 -2.00 19.09 -7.88
N GLU A 117 -2.12 19.98 -8.86
CA GLU A 117 -2.60 21.34 -8.64
C GLU A 117 -4.12 21.36 -8.46
N MET A 118 -4.59 21.98 -7.39
CA MET A 118 -5.99 22.17 -7.05
C MET A 118 -6.33 23.66 -7.00
N ASP A 119 -7.55 24.01 -7.41
CA ASP A 119 -8.08 25.36 -7.27
C ASP A 119 -8.39 25.68 -5.81
N VAL A 120 -7.98 26.87 -5.37
CA VAL A 120 -8.42 27.41 -4.07
C VAL A 120 -9.88 27.84 -4.20
N THR A 121 -10.77 27.29 -3.38
CA THR A 121 -12.21 27.62 -3.38
C THR A 121 -12.60 28.32 -2.07
N THR A 122 -13.50 29.31 -2.14
CA THR A 122 -14.06 29.98 -0.96
C THR A 122 -15.58 30.01 -1.02
N VAL A 123 -16.25 30.36 0.08
CA VAL A 123 -17.73 30.46 0.12
C VAL A 123 -18.26 31.44 -0.94
N ILE A 124 -17.52 32.52 -1.22
CA ILE A 124 -17.87 33.53 -2.23
C ILE A 124 -17.42 33.17 -3.65
N SER A 125 -16.43 32.28 -3.80
CA SER A 125 -15.92 31.82 -5.10
C SER A 125 -15.75 30.29 -5.08
N PRO A 126 -16.85 29.54 -5.23
CA PRO A 126 -16.84 28.08 -5.13
C PRO A 126 -16.18 27.39 -6.33
N ASP A 127 -16.20 28.03 -7.51
CA ASP A 127 -15.58 27.48 -8.74
C ASP A 127 -14.08 27.81 -8.85
N GLY A 128 -13.49 28.40 -7.82
CA GLY A 128 -12.08 28.77 -7.74
C GLY A 128 -11.86 30.28 -7.61
N THR A 129 -10.79 30.68 -6.91
CA THR A 129 -10.35 32.08 -6.80
C THR A 129 -9.35 32.47 -7.90
N GLY A 130 -8.92 31.51 -8.72
CA GLY A 130 -7.82 31.65 -9.68
C GLY A 130 -6.44 31.31 -9.10
N GLU A 131 -6.36 31.08 -7.79
CA GLU A 131 -5.15 30.60 -7.12
C GLU A 131 -5.08 29.07 -7.12
N LYS A 132 -3.87 28.53 -7.17
CA LYS A 132 -3.59 27.09 -7.15
C LYS A 132 -2.80 26.71 -5.91
N PHE A 133 -3.06 25.50 -5.40
CA PHE A 133 -2.25 24.89 -4.35
C PHE A 133 -2.04 23.40 -4.62
N SER A 134 -1.03 22.80 -4.01
CA SER A 134 -0.73 21.37 -4.10
C SER A 134 -0.33 20.82 -2.74
N VAL A 135 -0.61 19.55 -2.49
CA VAL A 135 -0.27 18.83 -1.26
C VAL A 135 0.59 17.63 -1.62
N LEU A 136 1.69 17.47 -0.88
CA LEU A 136 2.59 16.32 -0.98
C LEU A 136 2.66 15.61 0.37
N ASP A 137 2.12 14.40 0.42
CA ASP A 137 2.24 13.51 1.57
C ASP A 137 3.41 12.55 1.35
N LEU A 138 4.35 12.48 2.30
CA LEU A 138 5.59 11.69 2.16
C LEU A 138 5.77 10.69 3.30
N SER A 139 6.08 9.44 2.95
CA SER A 139 6.46 8.38 3.89
C SER A 139 7.84 7.85 3.55
N VAL A 140 8.71 7.78 4.54
CA VAL A 140 10.04 7.20 4.44
C VAL A 140 10.13 6.03 5.42
N ARG A 141 10.58 4.88 4.93
CA ARG A 141 10.73 3.65 5.71
C ARG A 141 12.17 3.17 5.61
N PHE A 142 12.76 2.90 6.77
CA PHE A 142 14.04 2.21 6.88
C PHE A 142 13.78 0.74 7.12
N LEU A 143 14.51 -0.11 6.41
CA LEU A 143 14.28 -1.54 6.40
C LEU A 143 15.56 -2.27 6.83
N TYR A 144 15.36 -3.26 7.69
CA TYR A 144 16.34 -4.30 7.97
C TYR A 144 15.60 -5.63 8.00
N GLY A 145 16.21 -6.65 7.40
CA GLY A 145 15.61 -7.97 7.27
C GLY A 145 16.69 -9.03 7.26
N LYS A 146 16.39 -10.16 7.89
CA LYS A 146 17.27 -11.31 7.97
C LYS A 146 16.51 -12.56 7.60
N GLN A 147 17.10 -13.36 6.71
CA GLN A 147 16.58 -14.66 6.31
C GLN A 147 16.96 -15.77 7.29
#